data_AF-J9GF11-F1
#
_entry.id   AF-J9GF11-F1
#
_cell.length_a   1.000
_cell.length_b   1.000
_cell.length_c   1.000
_cell.angle_alpha   90.00
_cell.angle_beta   90.00
_cell.angle_gamma   90.00
#
_symmetry.space_group_name_H-M   'P 1'
#
loop_
_entity.id
_entity.type
_entity.pdbx_description
1 polymer ?
#
loop_
_entity_poly.entity_id
_entity_poly.type
_entity_poly.pdbx_seq_one_letter_code
_entity_poly.pdbx_strand_id
1 'polypeptide(L)' 'MQRECVQLQQKVKADAWAARLTLRKYEEGLASAIEVQTAAVTGLQSRAAWLKSRLWRAYHRRMLDYYRGIPLWND' A
#
# COMPACT_ATOMS: atom_id res chain seq x y z
N MET A 1 -6.84 12.90 0.00
CA MET A 1 -5.41 12.61 0.23
C MET A 1 -5.09 11.99 1.60
N GLN A 2 -5.18 12.67 2.74
CA GLN A 2 -4.79 12.01 4.02
C GLN A 2 -5.71 10.84 4.41
N ARG A 3 -7.03 10.99 4.22
CA ARG A 3 -8.01 9.91 4.43
C ARG A 3 -7.74 8.71 3.50
N GLU A 4 -7.41 8.98 2.25
CA GLU A 4 -7.09 7.96 1.24
C GLU A 4 -5.82 7.17 1.58
N CYS A 5 -4.73 7.84 2.04
CA CYS A 5 -3.54 7.13 2.53
C CYS A 5 -3.89 6.15 3.67
N VAL A 6 -4.78 6.54 4.58
CA VAL A 6 -5.20 5.70 5.72
C VAL A 6 -6.04 4.52 5.23
N GLN A 7 -6.98 4.75 4.31
CA GLN A 7 -7.77 3.67 3.69
C GLN A 7 -6.88 2.67 2.96
N LEU A 8 -5.91 3.14 2.18
CA LEU A 8 -4.94 2.26 1.49
C LEU A 8 -4.07 1.50 2.48
N GLN A 9 -3.69 2.10 3.62
CA GLN A 9 -2.96 1.39 4.66
C GLN A 9 -3.79 0.25 5.28
N GLN A 10 -5.09 0.47 5.49
CA GLN A 10 -5.99 -0.58 5.97
C GLN A 10 -6.19 -1.66 4.92
N LYS A 11 -6.27 -1.30 3.64
CA LYS A 11 -6.32 -2.26 2.54
C LYS A 11 -5.09 -3.17 2.51
N VAL A 12 -3.88 -2.61 2.66
CA VAL A 12 -2.65 -3.41 2.76
C VAL A 12 -2.72 -4.43 3.90
N LYS A 13 -3.25 -4.03 5.06
CA LYS A 13 -3.42 -4.95 6.20
C LYS A 13 -4.43 -6.05 5.88
N ALA A 14 -5.57 -5.70 5.30
CA ALA A 14 -6.59 -6.67 4.91
C ALA A 14 -6.05 -7.68 3.88
N ASP A 15 -5.37 -7.21 2.84
CA ASP A 15 -4.80 -8.06 1.79
C ASP A 15 -3.67 -8.95 2.35
N ALA A 16 -2.89 -8.47 3.32
CA ALA A 16 -1.89 -9.29 4.00
C ALA A 16 -2.54 -10.43 4.80
N TRP A 17 -3.65 -10.18 5.49
CA TRP A 17 -4.42 -11.22 6.16
C TRP A 17 -5.05 -12.20 5.18
N ALA A 18 -5.59 -11.70 4.07
CA ALA A 18 -6.15 -12.54 3.01
C ALA A 18 -5.08 -13.47 2.42
N ALA A 19 -3.90 -12.94 2.07
CA ALA A 19 -2.79 -13.74 1.57
C ALA A 19 -2.34 -14.82 2.56
N ARG A 20 -2.24 -14.49 3.85
CA ARG A 20 -1.90 -15.46 4.90
C ARG A 20 -2.96 -16.55 5.03
N LEU A 21 -4.24 -16.18 4.99
CA LEU A 21 -5.35 -17.14 5.06
C LEU A 21 -5.36 -18.07 3.84
N THR A 22 -5.16 -17.53 2.63
CA THR A 22 -5.09 -18.33 1.41
C THR A 22 -3.92 -19.30 1.43
N LEU A 23 -2.76 -18.89 1.96
CA LEU A 23 -1.63 -19.79 2.14
C LEU A 23 -1.97 -20.97 3.07
N ARG A 24 -2.62 -20.71 4.20
CA ARG A 24 -3.07 -21.77 5.12
C ARG A 24 -4.07 -22.73 4.47
N LYS A 25 -5.03 -22.18 3.73
CA LYS A 25 -5.98 -23.01 2.95
C LYS A 25 -5.25 -23.88 1.94
N TYR A 26 -4.22 -23.36 1.26
CA TYR A 26 -3.43 -24.13 0.31
C TYR A 26 -2.67 -25.27 1.01
N GLU A 27 -2.03 -24.99 2.15
CA GLU A 27 -1.35 -26.01 2.98
C GLU A 27 -2.31 -27.13 3.43
N GLU A 28 -3.58 -26.79 3.67
CA GLU A 28 -4.65 -27.73 4.06
C GLU A 28 -5.35 -28.38 2.85
N GLY A 29 -4.94 -28.09 1.61
CA GLY A 29 -5.54 -28.63 0.38
C GLY A 29 -6.88 -27.99 -0.02
N LEU A 30 -7.26 -26.88 0.63
CA LEU A 30 -8.51 -26.13 0.43
C LEU A 30 -8.38 -24.96 -0.55
N ALA A 31 -7.17 -24.66 -1.04
CA ALA A 31 -6.90 -23.67 -2.06
C ALA A 31 -5.88 -24.19 -3.07
N SER A 32 -5.86 -23.61 -4.26
CA SER A 32 -4.90 -23.92 -5.33
C SER A 32 -3.67 -23.01 -5.31
N ALA A 33 -2.59 -23.41 -5.96
CA ALA A 33 -1.38 -22.60 -6.09
C ALA A 33 -1.66 -21.26 -6.82
N ILE A 34 -2.61 -21.24 -7.76
CA ILE A 34 -3.03 -20.04 -8.50
C ILE A 34 -3.69 -19.03 -7.56
N GLU A 35 -4.52 -19.49 -6.62
CA GLU A 35 -5.14 -18.60 -5.61
C GLU A 35 -4.10 -17.99 -4.68
N VAL A 36 -3.08 -18.76 -4.27
CA VAL A 36 -1.96 -18.25 -3.47
C VAL A 36 -1.21 -17.17 -4.23
N GLN A 37 -0.86 -17.43 -5.50
CA GLN A 37 -0.20 -16.44 -6.36
C GLN A 37 -1.05 -15.18 -6.52
N THR A 38 -2.36 -15.34 -6.75
CA THR A 38 -3.29 -14.22 -6.91
C THR A 38 -3.35 -13.36 -5.66
N ALA A 39 -3.49 -13.97 -4.48
CA ALA A 39 -3.52 -13.25 -3.21
C ALA A 39 -2.19 -12.53 -2.92
N ALA A 40 -1.05 -13.14 -3.24
CA ALA A 40 0.26 -12.51 -3.12
C ALA A 40 0.40 -11.29 -4.03
N VAL A 41 -0.01 -11.41 -5.30
CA VAL A 41 0.01 -10.30 -6.26
C VAL A 41 -0.91 -9.15 -5.80
N THR A 42 -2.12 -9.46 -5.32
CA THR A 42 -3.03 -8.45 -4.77
C THR A 42 -2.39 -7.71 -3.58
N GLY A 43 -1.75 -8.42 -2.65
CA GLY A 43 -1.04 -7.81 -1.53
C GLY A 43 0.13 -6.90 -1.95
N LEU A 44 0.88 -7.30 -2.98
CA LEU A 44 1.95 -6.46 -3.54
C LEU A 44 1.39 -5.20 -4.21
N GLN A 45 0.30 -5.33 -4.97
CA GLN A 45 -0.35 -4.20 -5.64
C GLN A 45 -0.90 -3.17 -4.64
N SER A 46 -1.55 -3.63 -3.55
CA SER A 46 -2.04 -2.69 -2.53
C SER A 46 -0.90 -2.00 -1.78
N ARG A 47 0.21 -2.70 -1.53
CA ARG A 47 1.41 -2.08 -0.94
C ARG A 47 2.01 -1.02 -1.86
N ALA A 48 2.10 -1.28 -3.16
CA ALA A 48 2.57 -0.31 -4.14
C ALA A 48 1.66 0.94 -4.18
N ALA A 49 0.34 0.75 -4.17
CA ALA A 49 -0.62 1.84 -4.14
C ALA A 49 -0.48 2.71 -2.87
N TRP A 50 -0.32 2.10 -1.70
CA TRP A 50 -0.09 2.82 -0.45
C TRP A 50 1.21 3.64 -0.48
N LEU A 51 2.31 3.04 -0.96
CA LEU A 51 3.60 3.73 -1.09
C LEU A 51 3.51 4.91 -2.05
N LYS A 52 2.87 4.73 -3.22
CA LYS A 52 2.62 5.80 -4.19
C LYS A 52 1.83 6.96 -3.56
N SER A 53 0.76 6.66 -2.83
CA SER A 53 -0.05 7.66 -2.13
C SER A 53 0.76 8.42 -1.07
N ARG A 54 1.62 7.70 -0.32
CA ARG A 54 2.49 8.29 0.70
C ARG A 54 3.52 9.25 0.08
N LEU A 55 4.14 8.85 -1.04
CA LEU A 55 5.08 9.67 -1.79
C LEU A 55 4.40 10.93 -2.35
N TRP A 56 3.25 10.78 -2.99
CA TRP A 56 2.46 11.89 -3.52
C TRP A 56 2.13 12.93 -2.45
N ARG A 57 1.70 12.47 -1.27
CA ARG A 57 1.41 13.35 -0.14
C ARG A 57 2.65 14.08 0.36
N ALA A 58 3.79 13.41 0.46
CA ALA A 58 5.05 14.04 0.87
C ALA A 58 5.49 15.11 -0.14
N TYR A 59 5.40 14.79 -1.43
CA TYR A 59 5.68 15.72 -2.51
C TYR A 59 4.78 16.96 -2.49
N HIS A 60 3.46 16.77 -2.39
CA HIS A 60 2.49 17.87 -2.32
C HIS A 60 2.71 18.76 -1.11
N ARG A 61 3.05 18.17 0.04
CA ARG A 61 3.37 18.94 1.23
C ARG A 61 4.61 19.83 1.01
N ARG A 62 5.69 19.27 0.45
CA ARG A 62 6.89 20.06 0.11
C ARG A 62 6.58 21.18 -0.88
N MET A 63 5.79 20.93 -1.91
CA MET A 63 5.37 21.97 -2.85
C MET A 63 4.55 23.08 -2.17
N LEU A 64 3.61 22.72 -1.29
CA LEU A 64 2.82 23.70 -0.54
C LEU A 64 3.70 24.57 0.35
N ASP A 65 4.68 23.96 1.04
CA ASP A 65 5.63 24.67 1.88
C ASP A 65 6.52 25.62 1.04
N TYR A 66 6.92 25.18 -0.16
CA TYR A 66 7.64 26.03 -1.12
C TYR A 66 6.84 27.24 -1.56
N TYR A 67 5.57 27.07 -1.92
CA TYR A 67 4.71 28.22 -2.24
C TYR A 67 4.45 29.16 -1.05
N ARG A 68 4.74 28.72 0.18
CA ARG A 68 4.69 29.54 1.39
C ARG A 68 6.03 30.18 1.74
N GLY A 69 7.04 30.06 0.88
CA GLY A 69 8.37 30.67 1.04
C GLY A 69 9.37 29.81 1.83
N ILE A 70 9.04 28.55 2.15
CA ILE A 70 10.00 27.62 2.76
C ILE A 70 10.87 27.02 1.63
N PRO A 71 12.21 27.13 1.66
CA PRO A 71 13.07 26.56 0.62
C PRO A 71 12.81 25.06 0.42
N LEU A 72 12.77 24.62 -0.85
CA LEU A 72 12.52 23.21 -1.18
C LEU A 72 13.68 22.31 -0.76
N TRP A 73 14.88 22.88 -0.76
CA TRP A 73 16.15 22.29 -0.34
C TRP A 73 16.88 23.33 0.50
N ASN A 74 17.48 22.89 1.60
CA ASN A 74 18.47 23.70 2.31
C ASN A 74 19.83 23.30 1.73
N ASP A 75 20.64 24.30 1.35
CA ASP A 75 22.04 24.11 0.96
C ASP A 75 22.89 23.63 2.16
#